data_AF-A0A7R9KJG2-F1
#
_entry.id   AF-A0A7R9KJG2-F1
#
_cell.length_a   1.000
_cell.length_b   1.000
_cell.length_c   1.000
_cell.angle_alpha   90.00
_cell.angle_beta   90.00
_cell.angle_gamma   90.00
#
_symmetry.space_group_name_H-M   'P 1'
#
loop_
_entity.id
_entity.type
_entity.pdbx_description
1 polymer ?
#
loop_
_entity_poly.entity_id
_entity_poly.type
_entity_poly.pdbx_seq_one_letter_code
_entity_poly.pdbx_strand_id
1 'polypeptide(L)'
;MNVVLSHICVVITIDSFLGINWPTMSELDCDDELSADYNDYEMRDSDEDTEDASETDVVLKYDNTDNEYTEIKEQDKLATLQDQLKQLDKGFHPEYVRKIRRLEQLYEERILLDEVFLAFESDRIEREFHSEKKSAVREFEERKVELKESLITELEDKKKMIESERISLELMNDSTEPKPLTTRKLRRRPNEPIPIPEKRRRASPDILSIDLIYTINDCLIDIMEDLKILSRATNSKMSAGLKKLYSSQSFEDPLSSYDAKIEDGKLFYDKKWFHRGQNVLIDTNDSKYNATLAQIGTSEIWIKKTNDSIKSKITLNDLHNGKYALDIMEDLKILSRATNSKMSAGLKKLYSSQSFEDPLSSYDAKIEDGKLFYDKKWFHRGQNVLIDTNDSKFNATLAQIGTSEIWIKKTNDSIKSKITLNDLHNGKYALYRRSS
;
A
#
# COMPACT_ATOMS: atom_id res chain seq x y z
N MET A 1 3.59 -1.77 -33.63
CA MET A 1 4.48 -0.81 -32.93
C MET A 1 3.73 0.05 -31.90
N ASN A 2 2.57 0.63 -32.21
CA ASN A 2 1.83 1.49 -31.26
C ASN A 2 1.27 0.78 -30.01
N VAL A 3 0.92 -0.51 -30.09
CA VAL A 3 0.41 -1.28 -28.94
C VAL A 3 1.53 -1.60 -27.93
N VAL A 4 2.75 -1.82 -28.42
CA VAL A 4 3.94 -2.12 -27.60
C VAL A 4 4.39 -0.87 -26.85
N LEU A 5 4.36 0.29 -27.51
CA LEU A 5 4.67 1.59 -26.88
C LEU A 5 3.65 1.98 -25.80
N SER A 6 2.37 1.67 -26.00
CA SER A 6 1.33 1.92 -24.98
C SER A 6 1.49 1.02 -23.75
N HIS A 7 1.86 -0.25 -23.94
CA HIS A 7 2.10 -1.17 -22.82
C HIS A 7 3.36 -0.79 -22.06
N ILE A 8 4.44 -0.41 -22.76
CA ILE A 8 5.67 0.09 -22.13
C ILE A 8 5.39 1.36 -21.30
N CYS A 9 4.53 2.26 -21.77
CA CYS A 9 4.20 3.49 -21.04
C CYS A 9 3.39 3.23 -19.75
N VAL A 10 2.49 2.24 -19.77
CA VAL A 10 1.72 1.81 -18.59
C VAL A 10 2.62 1.08 -17.58
N VAL A 11 3.51 0.23 -18.07
CA VAL A 11 4.48 -0.50 -17.24
C VAL A 11 5.46 0.46 -16.54
N ILE A 12 5.98 1.47 -17.26
CA ILE A 12 6.87 2.49 -16.68
C ILE A 12 6.13 3.36 -15.64
N THR A 13 4.85 3.66 -15.84
CA THR A 13 4.08 4.45 -14.87
C THR A 13 3.73 3.67 -13.60
N ILE A 14 3.53 2.34 -13.70
CA ILE A 14 3.33 1.46 -12.54
C ILE A 14 4.65 1.29 -11.75
N ASP A 15 5.78 1.08 -12.44
CA ASP A 15 7.10 0.93 -11.80
C ASP A 15 7.54 2.21 -11.08
N SER A 16 7.23 3.38 -11.67
CA SER A 16 7.52 4.69 -11.08
C SER A 16 6.62 5.01 -9.87
N PHE A 17 5.38 4.50 -9.86
CA PHE A 17 4.45 4.70 -8.75
C PHE A 17 4.77 3.83 -7.52
N LEU A 18 5.51 2.73 -7.72
CA LEU A 18 5.92 1.81 -6.67
C LEU A 18 7.39 1.96 -6.22
N GLY A 19 8.15 2.90 -6.80
CA GLY A 19 9.56 3.12 -6.45
C GLY A 19 10.44 1.89 -6.67
N ILE A 20 10.07 1.00 -7.58
CA ILE A 20 10.80 -0.25 -7.84
C ILE A 20 11.98 0.07 -8.75
N ASN A 21 13.14 0.35 -8.15
CA ASN A 21 14.39 0.48 -8.88
C ASN A 21 14.95 -0.93 -9.13
N TRP A 22 14.91 -1.38 -10.38
CA TRP A 22 15.49 -2.66 -10.76
C TRP A 22 17.02 -2.52 -10.91
N PRO A 23 17.81 -3.54 -10.52
CA PRO A 23 19.25 -3.53 -10.75
C PRO A 23 19.52 -3.31 -12.23
N THR A 24 20.37 -2.33 -12.54
CA THR A 24 20.90 -2.16 -13.89
C THR A 24 21.53 -3.48 -14.32
N MET A 25 21.38 -3.86 -15.59
CA MET A 25 21.86 -5.12 -16.19
C MET A 25 23.38 -5.38 -16.06
N SER A 26 24.11 -4.50 -15.37
CA SER A 26 25.51 -4.58 -14.97
C SER A 26 25.76 -5.19 -13.57
N GLU A 27 24.73 -5.48 -12.76
CA GLU A 27 24.90 -6.00 -11.39
C GLU A 27 24.71 -7.51 -11.24
N LEU A 28 24.60 -8.26 -12.34
CA LEU A 28 24.64 -9.73 -12.32
C LEU A 28 26.06 -10.22 -12.65
N ASP A 29 27.02 -9.87 -11.80
CA ASP A 29 28.34 -10.52 -11.80
C ASP A 29 28.28 -11.81 -10.94
N CYS A 30 28.39 -12.92 -11.66
CA CYS A 30 29.10 -14.15 -11.34
C CYS A 30 29.33 -14.51 -9.86
N ASP A 31 28.33 -15.11 -9.21
CA ASP A 31 28.57 -16.01 -8.08
C ASP A 31 27.88 -17.34 -8.37
N ASP A 32 28.61 -18.31 -8.97
CA ASP A 32 28.36 -19.73 -8.71
C ASP A 32 29.61 -20.61 -9.00
N GLU A 33 30.14 -21.15 -7.91
CA GLU A 33 30.92 -22.39 -7.70
C GLU A 33 31.80 -22.98 -8.82
N LEU A 34 33.12 -22.90 -8.64
CA LEU A 34 34.06 -23.87 -9.21
C LEU A 34 34.58 -24.80 -8.09
N SER A 35 33.88 -25.90 -7.86
CA SER A 35 34.38 -27.04 -7.09
C SER A 35 35.49 -27.74 -7.89
N ALA A 36 36.75 -27.43 -7.61
CA ALA A 36 37.90 -28.09 -8.21
C ALA A 36 38.34 -29.28 -7.33
N ASP A 37 37.87 -30.47 -7.69
CA ASP A 37 38.46 -31.75 -7.32
C ASP A 37 39.81 -31.89 -8.04
N TYR A 38 40.91 -31.75 -7.31
CA TYR A 38 42.26 -32.08 -7.79
C TYR A 38 42.88 -33.11 -6.85
N ASN A 39 42.96 -34.34 -7.36
CA ASN A 39 43.68 -35.45 -6.78
C ASN A 39 45.18 -35.14 -6.68
N ASP A 40 45.68 -35.17 -5.45
CA ASP A 40 46.83 -35.93 -4.95
C ASP A 40 47.80 -36.50 -6.00
N TYR A 41 49.04 -36.00 -5.98
CA TYR A 41 50.25 -36.82 -6.06
C TYR A 41 51.40 -36.05 -5.38
N GLU A 42 51.57 -36.29 -4.09
CA GLU A 42 52.78 -35.87 -3.38
C GLU A 42 54.02 -36.60 -3.92
N MET A 43 55.05 -35.77 -4.16
CA MET A 43 56.42 -36.13 -4.51
C MET A 43 57.04 -37.07 -3.48
N ARG A 44 57.57 -38.19 -3.97
CA ARG A 44 58.39 -39.12 -3.20
C ARG A 44 59.86 -38.85 -3.52
N ASP A 45 60.54 -38.14 -2.63
CA ASP A 45 62.00 -38.03 -2.65
C ASP A 45 62.61 -39.42 -2.47
N SER A 46 63.43 -39.84 -3.43
CA SER A 46 64.32 -40.99 -3.33
C SER A 46 65.59 -40.70 -4.11
N ASP A 47 66.68 -40.43 -3.38
CA ASP A 47 68.04 -40.25 -3.86
C ASP A 47 68.51 -41.42 -4.74
N GLU A 48 69.18 -41.13 -5.87
CA GLU A 48 70.35 -41.90 -6.34
C GLU A 48 71.12 -41.16 -7.45
N ASP A 49 72.45 -41.16 -7.30
CA ASP A 49 73.49 -40.54 -8.15
C ASP A 49 73.48 -40.98 -9.62
N THR A 50 74.02 -40.12 -10.52
CA THR A 50 75.18 -40.40 -11.42
C THR A 50 75.04 -39.67 -12.78
N GLU A 51 76.10 -38.92 -13.09
CA GLU A 51 76.39 -38.23 -14.35
C GLU A 51 76.31 -39.15 -15.61
N ASP A 52 75.76 -38.67 -16.73
CA ASP A 52 76.46 -38.78 -18.03
C ASP A 52 75.92 -37.81 -19.10
N ALA A 53 76.83 -37.25 -19.88
CA ALA A 53 76.65 -36.14 -20.78
C ALA A 53 76.20 -36.58 -22.18
N SER A 54 74.95 -36.32 -22.58
CA SER A 54 74.52 -36.36 -23.99
C SER A 54 73.15 -35.68 -24.29
N GLU A 55 72.88 -34.47 -23.80
CA GLU A 55 71.54 -33.85 -23.96
C GLU A 55 71.41 -32.71 -24.99
N THR A 56 72.44 -32.31 -25.73
CA THR A 56 72.33 -31.10 -26.57
C THR A 56 71.60 -31.28 -27.91
N ASP A 57 71.30 -32.51 -28.34
CA ASP A 57 70.56 -32.79 -29.61
C ASP A 57 69.14 -33.38 -29.37
N VAL A 58 68.79 -33.69 -28.12
CA VAL A 58 67.46 -34.21 -27.74
C VAL A 58 66.56 -33.08 -27.24
N VAL A 59 67.13 -32.00 -26.67
CA VAL A 59 66.40 -30.83 -26.19
C VAL A 59 65.62 -30.10 -27.30
N LEU A 60 66.16 -30.02 -28.53
CA LEU A 60 65.45 -29.42 -29.68
C LEU A 60 64.27 -30.27 -30.20
N LYS A 61 64.22 -31.56 -29.87
CA LYS A 61 63.07 -32.42 -30.20
C LYS A 61 61.96 -32.30 -29.17
N TYR A 62 62.30 -32.16 -27.89
CA TYR A 62 61.32 -31.95 -26.83
C TYR A 62 60.63 -30.58 -26.93
N ASP A 63 61.37 -29.51 -27.24
CA ASP A 63 60.78 -28.16 -27.47
C ASP A 63 59.85 -28.10 -28.69
N ASN A 64 60.15 -28.85 -29.77
CA ASN A 64 59.27 -28.90 -30.94
C ASN A 64 58.00 -29.74 -30.70
N THR A 65 58.08 -30.82 -29.93
CA THR A 65 56.90 -31.62 -29.59
C THR A 65 55.96 -30.91 -28.61
N ASP A 66 56.49 -30.10 -27.68
CA ASP A 66 55.67 -29.30 -26.77
C ASP A 66 55.01 -28.09 -27.47
N ASN A 67 55.69 -27.50 -28.45
CA ASN A 67 55.09 -26.50 -29.34
C ASN A 67 53.98 -27.10 -30.23
N GLU A 68 54.18 -28.31 -30.77
CA GLU A 68 53.15 -29.01 -31.56
C GLU A 68 51.94 -29.38 -30.70
N TYR A 69 52.16 -29.78 -29.44
CA TYR A 69 51.09 -30.08 -28.48
C TYR A 69 50.29 -28.86 -28.04
N THR A 70 50.95 -27.70 -27.91
CA THR A 70 50.29 -26.42 -27.59
C THR A 70 49.53 -25.88 -28.79
N GLU A 71 50.10 -25.98 -30.00
CA GLU A 71 49.44 -25.58 -31.25
C GLU A 71 48.20 -26.42 -31.55
N ILE A 72 48.24 -27.74 -31.34
CA ILE A 72 47.06 -28.62 -31.48
C ILE A 72 45.98 -28.27 -30.45
N LYS A 73 46.34 -28.01 -29.18
CA LYS A 73 45.39 -27.55 -28.14
C LYS A 73 44.76 -26.19 -28.47
N GLU A 74 45.51 -25.30 -29.11
CA GLU A 74 45.01 -24.00 -29.57
C GLU A 74 44.08 -24.14 -30.79
N GLN A 75 44.39 -25.06 -31.72
CA GLN A 75 43.51 -25.40 -32.83
C GLN A 75 42.19 -26.03 -32.37
N ASP A 76 42.22 -26.91 -31.36
CA ASP A 76 41.01 -27.49 -30.76
C ASP A 76 40.17 -26.44 -30.02
N LYS A 77 40.81 -25.47 -29.35
CA LYS A 77 40.12 -24.31 -28.77
C LYS A 77 39.47 -23.44 -29.84
N LEU A 78 40.15 -23.21 -30.97
CA LEU A 78 39.57 -22.46 -32.08
C LEU A 78 38.40 -23.21 -32.72
N ALA A 79 38.49 -24.52 -32.87
CA ALA A 79 37.42 -25.36 -33.42
C ALA A 79 36.18 -25.37 -32.50
N THR A 80 36.37 -25.47 -31.18
CA THR A 80 35.28 -25.42 -30.20
C THR A 80 34.60 -24.05 -30.16
N LEU A 81 35.37 -22.96 -30.21
CA LEU A 81 34.82 -21.59 -30.30
C LEU A 81 34.07 -21.35 -31.61
N GLN A 82 34.59 -21.84 -32.74
CA GLN A 82 33.89 -21.77 -34.02
C GLN A 82 32.59 -22.57 -34.02
N ASP A 83 32.54 -23.72 -33.34
CA ASP A 83 31.33 -24.52 -33.24
C ASP A 83 30.30 -23.87 -32.30
N GLN A 84 30.73 -23.29 -31.18
CA GLN A 84 29.88 -22.47 -30.31
C GLN A 84 29.29 -21.26 -31.05
N LEU A 85 30.09 -20.60 -31.90
CA LEU A 85 29.62 -19.48 -32.72
C LEU A 85 28.58 -19.92 -33.75
N LYS A 86 28.78 -21.06 -34.42
CA LYS A 86 27.77 -21.67 -35.31
C LYS A 86 26.51 -22.08 -34.56
N GLN A 87 26.63 -22.56 -33.33
CA GLN A 87 25.49 -22.91 -32.48
C GLN A 87 24.72 -21.66 -32.02
N LEU A 88 25.41 -20.54 -31.77
CA LEU A 88 24.83 -19.23 -31.49
C LEU A 88 24.11 -18.66 -32.72
N ASP A 89 24.74 -18.68 -33.90
CA ASP A 89 24.14 -18.22 -35.16
C ASP A 89 22.86 -19.00 -35.51
N LYS A 90 22.84 -20.30 -35.19
CA LYS A 90 21.66 -21.15 -35.36
C LYS A 90 20.66 -21.06 -34.21
N GLY A 91 20.98 -20.35 -33.13
CA GLY A 91 20.09 -20.13 -31.98
C GLY A 91 19.91 -21.32 -31.03
N PHE A 92 20.71 -22.38 -31.13
CA PHE A 92 20.60 -23.57 -30.27
C PHE A 92 21.66 -23.63 -29.16
N HIS A 93 22.51 -22.61 -29.04
CA HIS A 93 23.53 -22.58 -27.99
C HIS A 93 22.88 -22.69 -26.60
N PRO A 94 23.31 -23.64 -25.75
CA PRO A 94 22.61 -23.98 -24.51
C PRO A 94 22.50 -22.82 -23.52
N GLU A 95 23.50 -21.95 -23.45
CA GLU A 95 23.45 -20.72 -22.62
C GLU A 95 22.44 -19.70 -23.16
N TYR A 96 22.36 -19.56 -24.49
CA TYR A 96 21.44 -18.64 -25.15
C TYR A 96 19.99 -19.08 -24.94
N VAL A 97 19.71 -20.37 -25.15
CA VAL A 97 18.39 -20.97 -24.89
C VAL A 97 18.02 -20.88 -23.42
N ARG A 98 18.96 -21.10 -22.49
CA ARG A 98 18.72 -20.89 -21.05
C ARG A 98 18.36 -19.44 -20.74
N LYS A 99 19.04 -18.47 -21.35
CA LYS A 99 18.74 -17.04 -21.15
C LYS A 99 17.37 -16.65 -21.71
N ILE A 100 16.99 -17.17 -22.88
CA ILE A 100 15.64 -16.97 -23.43
C ILE A 100 14.58 -17.52 -22.49
N ARG A 101 14.73 -18.77 -22.02
CA ARG A 101 13.75 -19.37 -21.10
C ARG A 101 13.59 -18.58 -19.81
N ARG A 102 14.69 -18.05 -19.26
CA ARG A 102 14.61 -17.16 -18.09
C ARG A 102 13.84 -15.86 -18.40
N LEU A 103 14.06 -15.27 -19.58
CA LEU A 103 13.34 -14.06 -19.99
C LEU A 103 11.84 -14.35 -20.21
N GLU A 104 11.51 -15.49 -20.81
CA GLU A 104 10.13 -15.94 -20.98
C GLU A 104 9.45 -16.15 -19.62
N GLN A 105 10.13 -16.81 -18.68
CA GLN A 105 9.63 -16.98 -17.32
C GLN A 105 9.38 -15.64 -16.62
N LEU A 106 10.34 -14.71 -16.67
CA LEU A 106 10.18 -13.37 -16.08
C LEU A 106 9.02 -12.59 -16.72
N TYR A 107 8.82 -12.74 -18.03
CA TYR A 107 7.72 -12.13 -18.73
C TYR A 107 6.36 -12.70 -18.29
N GLU A 108 6.25 -14.02 -18.18
CA GLU A 108 5.04 -14.69 -17.65
C GLU A 108 4.76 -14.30 -16.19
N GLU A 109 5.80 -14.25 -15.36
CA GLU A 109 5.70 -13.79 -13.97
C GLU A 109 5.21 -12.34 -13.88
N ARG A 110 5.65 -11.48 -14.82
CA ARG A 110 5.21 -10.09 -14.87
C ARG A 110 3.75 -9.96 -15.26
N ILE A 111 3.30 -10.68 -16.29
CA ILE A 111 1.88 -10.71 -16.66
C ILE A 111 1.02 -11.16 -15.48
N LEU A 112 1.43 -12.22 -14.79
CA LEU A 112 0.69 -12.73 -13.64
C LEU A 112 0.63 -11.70 -12.50
N LEU A 113 1.73 -11.02 -12.23
CA LEU A 113 1.78 -9.97 -11.20
C LEU A 113 0.83 -8.82 -11.56
N ASP A 114 0.85 -8.38 -12.81
CA ASP A 114 -0.01 -7.30 -13.30
C ASP A 114 -1.50 -7.68 -13.20
N GLU A 115 -1.86 -8.93 -13.56
CA GLU A 115 -3.23 -9.43 -13.44
C GLU A 115 -3.70 -9.47 -11.98
N VAL A 116 -2.85 -9.95 -11.06
CA VAL A 116 -3.16 -9.99 -9.63
C VAL A 116 -3.29 -8.58 -9.06
N PHE A 117 -2.44 -7.66 -9.49
CA PHE A 117 -2.48 -6.27 -9.06
C PHE A 117 -3.77 -5.59 -9.53
N LEU A 118 -4.15 -5.77 -10.80
CA LEU A 118 -5.38 -5.23 -11.35
C LEU A 118 -6.61 -5.73 -10.59
N ALA A 119 -6.67 -7.03 -10.26
CA ALA A 119 -7.75 -7.60 -9.48
C ALA A 119 -7.81 -7.00 -8.06
N PHE A 120 -6.66 -6.89 -7.39
CA PHE A 120 -6.58 -6.29 -6.06
C PHE A 120 -7.02 -4.83 -6.04
N GLU A 121 -6.58 -4.04 -7.01
CA GLU A 121 -6.91 -2.62 -7.10
C GLU A 121 -8.40 -2.43 -7.41
N SER A 122 -8.97 -3.26 -8.29
CA SER A 122 -10.40 -3.27 -8.56
C SER A 122 -11.21 -3.58 -7.29
N ASP A 123 -10.84 -4.62 -6.54
CA ASP A 123 -11.48 -4.97 -5.26
C ASP A 123 -11.33 -3.87 -4.20
N ARG A 124 -10.22 -3.13 -4.22
CA ARG A 124 -10.03 -1.98 -3.31
C ARG A 124 -10.99 -0.85 -3.66
N ILE A 125 -11.04 -0.46 -4.94
CA ILE A 125 -11.92 0.59 -5.44
C ILE A 125 -13.39 0.24 -5.19
N GLU A 126 -13.79 -1.01 -5.43
CA GLU A 126 -15.17 -1.44 -5.17
C GLU A 126 -15.55 -1.35 -3.69
N ARG A 127 -14.62 -1.72 -2.79
CA ARG A 127 -14.84 -1.59 -1.33
C ARG A 127 -14.93 -0.13 -0.91
N GLU A 128 -14.05 0.73 -1.43
CA GLU A 128 -14.09 2.17 -1.18
C GLU A 128 -15.42 2.76 -1.66
N PHE A 129 -15.84 2.45 -2.89
CA PHE A 129 -17.13 2.88 -3.44
C PHE A 129 -18.30 2.46 -2.56
N HIS A 130 -18.32 1.20 -2.11
CA HIS A 130 -19.39 0.70 -1.25
C HIS A 130 -19.38 1.36 0.13
N SER A 131 -18.19 1.61 0.69
CA SER A 131 -18.03 2.31 1.96
C SER A 131 -18.51 3.75 1.86
N GLU A 132 -18.08 4.46 0.81
CA GLU A 132 -18.44 5.86 0.57
C GLU A 132 -19.95 6.03 0.37
N LYS A 133 -20.56 5.15 -0.43
CA LYS A 133 -22.02 5.13 -0.61
C LYS A 133 -22.76 4.95 0.72
N LYS A 134 -22.26 4.08 1.61
CA LYS A 134 -22.84 3.88 2.94
C LYS A 134 -22.64 5.10 3.84
N SER A 135 -21.46 5.71 3.80
CA SER A 135 -21.15 6.94 4.54
C SER A 135 -22.04 8.10 4.11
N ALA A 136 -22.22 8.32 2.81
CA ALA A 136 -23.08 9.37 2.27
C ALA A 136 -24.56 9.20 2.70
N VAL A 137 -25.07 7.97 2.70
CA VAL A 137 -26.43 7.69 3.20
C VAL A 137 -26.54 7.97 4.69
N ARG A 138 -25.55 7.54 5.48
CA ARG A 138 -25.52 7.78 6.93
C ARG A 138 -25.48 9.28 7.24
N GLU A 139 -24.60 10.02 6.56
CA GLU A 139 -24.46 11.47 6.74
C GLU A 139 -25.76 12.19 6.39
N PHE A 140 -26.42 11.80 5.31
CA PHE A 140 -27.72 12.37 4.95
C PHE A 140 -28.78 12.13 6.04
N GLU A 141 -28.84 10.91 6.59
CA GLU A 141 -29.77 10.57 7.67
C GLU A 141 -29.44 11.34 8.97
N GLU A 142 -28.16 11.44 9.32
CA GLU A 142 -27.68 12.18 10.48
C GLU A 142 -28.01 13.67 10.37
N ARG A 143 -27.73 14.28 9.22
CA ARG A 143 -28.01 15.71 8.97
C ARG A 143 -29.50 16.02 8.97
N LYS A 144 -30.32 15.06 8.54
CA LYS A 144 -31.79 15.15 8.65
C LYS A 144 -32.26 15.10 10.10
N VAL A 145 -31.63 14.31 10.96
CA VAL A 145 -31.92 14.27 12.40
C VAL A 145 -31.46 15.56 13.07
N GLU A 146 -30.23 16.00 12.80
CA GLU A 146 -29.65 17.24 13.31
C GLU A 146 -30.54 18.46 13.01
N LEU A 147 -31.03 18.59 11.77
CA LEU A 147 -31.95 19.67 11.39
C LEU A 147 -33.27 19.65 12.19
N LYS A 148 -33.80 18.46 12.47
CA LYS A 148 -35.02 18.33 13.27
C LYS A 148 -34.76 18.71 14.72
N GLU A 149 -33.67 18.25 15.31
CA GLU A 149 -33.28 18.55 16.68
C GLU A 149 -32.97 20.05 16.86
N SER A 150 -32.27 20.65 15.89
CA SER A 150 -32.04 22.09 15.84
C SER A 150 -33.35 22.88 15.83
N LEU A 151 -34.30 22.49 14.97
CA LEU A 151 -35.62 23.13 14.92
C LEU A 151 -36.40 22.98 16.23
N ILE A 152 -36.35 21.80 16.86
CA ILE A 152 -37.00 21.56 18.16
C ILE A 152 -36.40 22.49 19.21
N THR A 153 -35.06 22.57 19.28
CA THR A 153 -34.34 23.43 20.21
C THR A 153 -34.72 24.90 20.02
N GLU A 154 -34.77 25.38 18.76
CA GLU A 154 -35.16 26.76 18.47
C GLU A 154 -36.60 27.07 18.91
N LEU A 155 -37.53 26.12 18.74
CA LEU A 155 -38.92 26.27 19.18
C LEU A 155 -39.04 26.26 20.71
N GLU A 156 -38.25 25.41 21.39
CA GLU A 156 -38.18 25.37 22.85
C GLU A 156 -37.60 26.67 23.43
N ASP A 157 -36.53 27.19 22.82
CA ASP A 157 -35.93 28.48 23.19
C ASP A 157 -36.88 29.65 22.96
N LYS A 158 -37.60 29.67 21.83
CA LYS A 158 -38.66 30.67 21.56
C LYS A 158 -39.77 30.60 22.60
N LYS A 159 -40.22 29.39 22.96
CA LYS A 159 -41.22 29.20 24.02
C LYS A 159 -40.71 29.75 25.36
N LYS A 160 -39.46 29.44 25.72
CA LYS A 160 -38.82 29.94 26.95
C LYS A 160 -38.66 31.45 26.93
N MET A 161 -38.31 32.03 25.78
CA MET A 161 -38.19 33.48 25.60
C MET A 161 -39.54 34.16 25.81
N ILE A 162 -40.61 33.66 25.19
CA ILE A 162 -41.97 34.19 25.39
C ILE A 162 -42.41 34.07 26.84
N GLU A 163 -42.13 32.95 27.50
CA GLU A 163 -42.47 32.78 28.93
C GLU A 163 -41.67 33.76 29.81
N SER A 164 -40.40 33.99 29.48
CA SER A 164 -39.58 34.98 30.19
C SER A 164 -40.06 36.42 29.98
N GLU A 165 -40.45 36.78 28.76
CA GLU A 165 -41.03 38.09 28.45
C GLU A 165 -42.37 38.28 29.16
N ARG A 166 -43.20 37.23 29.22
CA ARG A 166 -44.46 37.24 29.96
C ARG A 166 -44.23 37.48 31.45
N ILE A 167 -43.34 36.72 32.09
CA ILE A 167 -43.00 36.89 33.51
C ILE A 167 -42.44 38.30 33.76
N SER A 168 -41.56 38.78 32.87
CA SER A 168 -41.03 40.14 32.96
C SER A 168 -42.12 41.21 32.88
N LEU A 169 -43.13 41.04 32.01
CA LEU A 169 -44.28 41.94 31.92
C LEU A 169 -45.15 41.88 33.18
N GLU A 170 -45.42 40.69 33.72
CA GLU A 170 -46.18 40.53 34.97
C GLU A 170 -45.48 41.23 36.16
N LEU A 171 -44.14 41.15 36.23
CA LEU A 171 -43.34 41.84 37.27
C LEU A 171 -43.28 43.37 37.07
N MET A 172 -43.24 43.85 35.82
CA MET A 172 -43.20 45.29 35.52
C MET A 172 -44.57 45.97 35.65
N ASN A 173 -45.66 45.22 35.53
CA ASN A 173 -47.03 45.75 35.57
C ASN A 173 -47.53 46.06 37.00
N ASP A 174 -46.80 45.66 38.06
CA ASP A 174 -47.14 45.98 39.45
C ASP A 174 -46.60 47.36 39.92
N SER A 175 -46.02 48.15 39.00
CA SER A 175 -45.70 49.56 39.26
C SER A 175 -46.93 50.41 39.01
N THR A 176 -47.63 50.72 40.10
CA THR A 176 -48.76 51.65 40.20
C THR A 176 -48.63 52.87 39.26
N GLU A 177 -49.65 53.04 38.40
CA GLU A 177 -49.92 54.18 37.51
C GLU A 177 -48.91 54.48 36.38
N PRO A 178 -49.16 54.00 35.14
CA PRO A 178 -48.59 54.65 33.98
C PRO A 178 -49.32 55.99 33.75
N LYS A 179 -48.78 57.08 34.31
CA LYS A 179 -49.07 58.42 33.78
C LYS A 179 -48.78 58.37 32.27
N PRO A 180 -49.74 58.68 31.40
CA PRO A 180 -49.45 58.77 29.97
C PRO A 180 -48.34 59.80 29.78
N LEU A 181 -47.22 59.39 29.19
CA LEU A 181 -46.16 60.31 28.80
C LEU A 181 -46.75 61.29 27.77
N THR A 182 -47.21 62.43 28.27
CA THR A 182 -47.60 63.61 27.50
C THR A 182 -46.37 64.09 26.74
N THR A 183 -46.22 63.65 25.50
CA THR A 183 -45.20 64.17 24.58
C THR A 183 -45.70 65.51 24.00
N ARG A 184 -45.29 66.62 24.63
CA ARG A 184 -45.38 67.93 23.99
C ARG A 184 -44.52 67.90 22.72
N LYS A 185 -45.15 67.95 21.55
CA LYS A 185 -44.44 68.02 20.27
C LYS A 185 -43.58 69.29 20.22
N LEU A 186 -42.26 69.14 20.25
CA LEU A 186 -41.36 70.21 19.87
C LEU A 186 -41.51 70.45 18.37
N ARG A 187 -41.82 71.68 17.97
CA ARG A 187 -41.80 72.08 16.55
C ARG A 187 -40.36 71.97 16.05
N ARG A 188 -40.16 71.16 15.01
CA ARG A 188 -38.85 70.91 14.41
C ARG A 188 -38.32 72.18 13.73
N ARG A 189 -37.00 72.37 13.72
CA ARG A 189 -36.35 73.41 12.92
C ARG A 189 -36.36 72.99 11.43
N PRO A 190 -36.54 73.91 10.48
CA PRO A 190 -36.71 73.60 9.05
C PRO A 190 -35.60 72.77 8.39
N ASN A 191 -34.40 72.70 8.98
CA ASN A 191 -33.22 72.06 8.39
C ASN A 191 -32.82 70.71 8.99
N GLU A 192 -33.70 70.02 9.72
CA GLU A 192 -33.41 68.62 10.07
C GLU A 192 -33.93 67.65 9.00
N PRO A 193 -33.10 66.73 8.48
CA PRO A 193 -33.54 65.75 7.50
C PRO A 193 -34.60 64.82 8.11
N ILE A 194 -35.49 64.37 7.23
CA ILE A 194 -36.60 63.48 7.57
C ILE A 194 -36.02 62.09 7.91
N PRO A 195 -36.41 61.45 9.04
CA PRO A 195 -36.04 60.06 9.30
C PRO A 195 -36.63 59.18 8.20
N ILE A 196 -35.74 58.50 7.48
CA ILE A 196 -36.07 57.62 6.36
C ILE A 196 -36.83 56.40 6.94
N PRO A 197 -37.93 55.95 6.32
CA PRO A 197 -38.65 54.76 6.76
C PRO A 197 -37.73 53.53 6.68
N GLU A 198 -37.36 53.00 7.84
CA GLU A 198 -36.59 51.77 7.98
C GLU A 198 -37.47 50.60 7.54
N LYS A 199 -37.31 50.19 6.28
CA LYS A 199 -37.87 48.93 5.77
C LYS A 199 -37.23 47.79 6.53
N ARG A 200 -37.95 47.31 7.55
CA ARG A 200 -37.95 45.95 8.11
C ARG A 200 -36.82 45.08 7.54
N ARG A 201 -35.69 45.05 8.25
CA ARG A 201 -34.62 44.05 8.06
C ARG A 201 -35.26 42.65 8.10
N ARG A 202 -35.46 42.07 6.92
CA ARG A 202 -35.47 40.62 6.79
C ARG A 202 -34.01 40.19 6.91
N ALA A 203 -33.76 39.04 7.55
CA ALA A 203 -32.44 38.41 7.53
C ALA A 203 -31.95 38.36 6.07
N SER A 204 -30.79 38.96 5.81
CA SER A 204 -30.31 39.20 4.46
C SER A 204 -29.87 37.88 3.79
N PRO A 205 -30.06 37.73 2.47
CA PRO A 205 -29.47 36.63 1.68
C PRO A 205 -27.92 36.68 1.65
N ASP A 206 -27.34 37.71 2.26
CA ASP A 206 -25.94 38.08 2.04
C ASP A 206 -24.95 37.11 2.67
N ILE A 207 -25.33 36.36 3.72
CA ILE A 207 -24.42 35.37 4.36
C ILE A 207 -24.09 34.23 3.40
N LEU A 208 -25.08 33.71 2.67
CA LEU A 208 -24.86 32.67 1.65
C LEU A 208 -24.16 33.23 0.41
N SER A 209 -24.39 34.51 0.09
CA SER A 209 -23.67 35.17 -1.01
C SER A 209 -22.21 35.41 -0.66
N ILE A 210 -21.90 35.72 0.60
CA ILE A 210 -20.54 35.97 1.08
C ILE A 210 -19.76 34.66 1.12
N ASP A 211 -20.32 33.58 1.67
CA ASP A 211 -19.67 32.26 1.65
C ASP A 211 -19.46 31.76 0.21
N LEU A 212 -20.43 31.95 -0.69
CA LEU A 212 -20.28 31.58 -2.09
C LEU A 212 -19.23 32.45 -2.80
N ILE A 213 -19.15 33.75 -2.51
CA ILE A 213 -18.14 34.66 -3.06
C ILE A 213 -16.74 34.31 -2.54
N TYR A 214 -16.57 34.00 -1.26
CA TYR A 214 -15.29 33.53 -0.71
C TYR A 214 -14.88 32.20 -1.34
N THR A 215 -15.78 31.23 -1.42
CA THR A 215 -15.49 29.93 -2.05
C THR A 215 -15.15 30.06 -3.54
N ILE A 216 -15.85 30.94 -4.26
CA ILE A 216 -15.54 31.23 -5.68
C ILE A 216 -14.22 31.98 -5.81
N ASN A 217 -13.90 32.91 -4.90
CA ASN A 217 -12.63 33.64 -4.91
C ASN A 217 -11.45 32.71 -4.61
N ASP A 218 -11.58 31.82 -3.64
CA ASP A 218 -10.56 30.83 -3.31
C ASP A 218 -10.33 29.88 -4.49
N CYS A 219 -11.42 29.37 -5.10
CA CYS A 219 -11.34 28.58 -6.32
C CYS A 219 -10.73 29.35 -7.51
N LEU A 220 -11.02 30.65 -7.64
CA LEU A 220 -10.46 31.49 -8.69
C LEU A 220 -8.98 31.77 -8.47
N ILE A 221 -8.52 31.89 -7.22
CA ILE A 221 -7.10 31.99 -6.87
C ILE A 221 -6.37 30.71 -7.25
N ASP A 222 -6.92 29.54 -6.93
CA ASP A 222 -6.34 28.24 -7.29
C ASP A 222 -6.27 28.05 -8.82
N ILE A 223 -7.35 28.40 -9.54
CA ILE A 223 -7.38 28.37 -11.01
C ILE A 223 -6.35 29.35 -11.60
N MET A 224 -6.17 30.53 -11.00
CA MET A 224 -5.16 31.50 -11.45
C MET A 224 -3.73 31.03 -11.18
N GLU A 225 -3.49 30.35 -10.06
CA GLU A 225 -2.20 29.72 -9.71
C GLU A 225 -1.87 28.61 -10.73
N ASP A 226 -2.84 27.74 -11.02
CA ASP A 226 -2.73 26.67 -12.01
C ASP A 226 -2.47 27.20 -13.42
N LEU A 227 -3.20 28.25 -13.84
CA LEU A 227 -2.97 28.93 -15.11
C LEU A 227 -1.58 29.56 -15.18
N LYS A 228 -1.04 30.03 -14.05
CA LYS A 228 0.32 30.59 -13.97
C LYS A 228 1.38 29.49 -14.08
N ILE A 229 1.16 28.34 -13.46
CA ILE A 229 2.02 27.15 -13.58
C ILE A 229 2.00 26.62 -15.02
N LEU A 230 0.82 26.49 -15.62
CA LEU A 230 0.64 26.10 -17.02
C LEU A 230 1.33 27.10 -17.96
N SER A 231 1.18 28.41 -17.74
CA SER A 231 1.84 29.44 -18.57
C SER A 231 3.38 29.41 -18.46
N ARG A 232 3.92 29.07 -17.28
CA ARG A 232 5.37 28.85 -17.09
C ARG A 232 5.83 27.59 -17.81
N ALA A 233 5.04 26.53 -17.80
CA ALA A 233 5.33 25.29 -18.51
C ALA A 233 5.24 25.45 -20.04
N THR A 234 4.35 26.29 -20.55
CA THR A 234 4.21 26.55 -22.00
C THR A 234 5.22 27.57 -22.52
N ASN A 235 5.60 28.57 -21.73
CA ASN A 235 6.58 29.59 -22.14
C ASN A 235 8.04 29.12 -22.07
N SER A 236 8.31 27.96 -21.46
CA SER A 236 9.65 27.37 -21.37
C SER A 236 10.05 26.48 -22.57
N LYS A 237 9.11 26.13 -23.47
CA LYS A 237 9.37 25.17 -24.56
C LYS A 237 9.54 25.75 -25.96
N MET A 238 9.74 27.07 -26.10
CA MET A 238 10.01 27.70 -27.40
C MET A 238 11.09 28.78 -27.29
N SER A 239 12.33 28.39 -26.98
CA SER A 239 13.54 29.12 -27.41
C SER A 239 14.82 28.42 -26.92
N ALA A 240 15.71 28.13 -27.87
CA ALA A 240 17.08 27.62 -27.75
C ALA A 240 17.19 26.12 -27.35
N GLY A 241 17.91 25.27 -28.07
CA GLY A 241 18.98 25.53 -29.01
C GLY A 241 20.12 24.56 -28.71
N LEU A 242 20.26 23.57 -29.58
CA LEU A 242 21.31 22.55 -29.69
C LEU A 242 22.72 22.99 -29.22
N LYS A 243 23.38 22.10 -28.44
CA LYS A 243 24.83 21.88 -28.15
C LYS A 243 25.22 22.04 -26.67
N LYS A 244 25.56 20.93 -25.99
CA LYS A 244 26.92 20.57 -25.55
C LYS A 244 26.93 19.21 -24.82
N LEU A 245 27.89 18.37 -25.21
CA LEU A 245 28.18 17.03 -24.67
C LEU A 245 29.02 17.10 -23.38
N TYR A 246 28.90 16.03 -22.58
CA TYR A 246 29.74 15.58 -21.45
C TYR A 246 29.93 16.53 -20.25
N SER A 247 29.18 16.26 -19.19
CA SER A 247 29.69 16.27 -17.81
C SER A 247 28.76 15.45 -16.93
N SER A 248 29.32 14.42 -16.29
CA SER A 248 28.66 13.59 -15.28
C SER A 248 28.16 14.46 -14.13
N GLN A 249 26.85 14.52 -13.95
CA GLN A 249 26.21 15.01 -12.73
C GLN A 249 24.92 14.21 -12.52
N SER A 250 24.83 13.65 -11.32
CA SER A 250 23.66 13.06 -10.67
C SER A 250 22.33 13.61 -11.19
N PHE A 251 21.50 12.70 -11.72
CA PHE A 251 20.09 12.94 -11.94
C PHE A 251 19.42 13.06 -10.57
N GLU A 252 19.21 14.29 -10.11
CA GLU A 252 18.17 14.59 -9.13
C GLU A 252 16.85 14.64 -9.89
N ASP A 253 15.95 13.70 -9.59
CA ASP A 253 14.59 13.68 -10.10
C ASP A 253 13.84 14.96 -9.68
N PRO A 254 13.36 15.81 -10.60
CA PRO A 254 12.77 17.10 -10.23
C PRO A 254 11.33 17.04 -9.70
N LEU A 255 10.79 15.89 -9.28
CA LEU A 255 9.34 15.75 -9.03
C LEU A 255 8.87 15.13 -7.70
N SER A 256 9.75 14.78 -6.75
CA SER A 256 9.29 14.39 -5.40
C SER A 256 9.14 15.60 -4.49
N SER A 257 8.13 16.43 -4.73
CA SER A 257 7.66 17.35 -3.70
C SER A 257 6.87 16.54 -2.68
N TYR A 258 7.53 16.08 -1.63
CA TYR A 258 6.86 15.41 -0.51
C TYR A 258 5.94 16.42 0.18
N ASP A 259 4.62 16.22 0.05
CA ASP A 259 3.61 17.05 0.72
C ASP A 259 3.43 16.59 2.17
N ALA A 260 4.19 17.21 3.07
CA ALA A 260 4.18 16.95 4.50
C ALA A 260 3.43 18.07 5.23
N LYS A 261 2.26 17.80 5.85
CA LYS A 261 1.54 18.80 6.67
C LYS A 261 1.12 18.20 7.99
N ILE A 262 1.01 19.04 9.03
CA ILE A 262 0.51 18.61 10.33
C ILE A 262 -0.76 19.39 10.65
N GLU A 263 -1.84 18.67 10.88
CA GLU A 263 -3.17 19.22 11.17
C GLU A 263 -3.83 18.39 12.26
N ASP A 264 -4.42 19.04 13.26
CA ASP A 264 -5.12 18.39 14.38
C ASP A 264 -4.35 17.26 15.09
N GLY A 265 -3.03 17.43 15.22
CA GLY A 265 -2.15 16.43 15.86
C GLY A 265 -1.95 15.15 15.04
N LYS A 266 -2.28 15.18 13.74
CA LYS A 266 -2.01 14.13 12.77
C LYS A 266 -1.02 14.63 11.72
N LEU A 267 -0.11 13.77 11.29
CA LEU A 267 0.82 14.06 10.21
C LEU A 267 0.23 13.55 8.91
N PHE A 268 0.13 14.38 7.89
CA PHE A 268 -0.12 13.99 6.52
C PHE A 268 1.23 13.98 5.80
N TYR A 269 1.59 12.85 5.23
CA TYR A 269 2.83 12.69 4.47
C TYR A 269 2.53 11.71 3.34
N ASP A 270 2.99 12.03 2.12
CA ASP A 270 2.78 11.21 0.93
C ASP A 270 1.32 10.71 0.77
N LYS A 271 0.38 11.66 0.82
CA LYS A 271 -1.07 11.42 0.70
C LYS A 271 -1.71 10.53 1.78
N LYS A 272 -0.98 10.21 2.85
CA LYS A 272 -1.47 9.36 3.95
C LYS A 272 -1.45 10.10 5.29
N TRP A 273 -2.46 9.84 6.11
CA TRP A 273 -2.53 10.32 7.48
C TRP A 273 -1.89 9.34 8.44
N PHE A 274 -1.04 9.87 9.31
CA PHE A 274 -0.32 9.17 10.35
C PHE A 274 -0.78 9.61 11.74
N HIS A 275 -0.81 8.66 12.67
CA HIS A 275 -1.30 8.86 14.02
C HIS A 275 -0.22 8.64 15.07
N ARG A 276 -0.38 9.29 16.23
CA ARG A 276 0.45 9.04 17.40
C ARG A 276 0.32 7.58 17.83
N GLY A 277 1.46 6.94 18.09
CA GLY A 277 1.56 5.54 18.49
C GLY A 277 1.65 4.56 17.32
N GLN A 278 1.60 5.04 16.08
CA GLN A 278 1.68 4.19 14.89
C GLN A 278 3.13 3.77 14.60
N ASN A 279 3.31 2.53 14.15
CA ASN A 279 4.62 2.00 13.76
C ASN A 279 4.89 2.32 12.28
N VAL A 280 5.99 3.01 12.04
CA VAL A 280 6.41 3.50 10.74
C VAL A 280 7.83 3.02 10.43
N LEU A 281 8.10 2.76 9.16
CA LEU A 281 9.44 2.56 8.63
C LEU A 281 9.96 3.92 8.17
N ILE A 282 11.17 4.27 8.60
CA ILE A 282 11.80 5.53 8.25
C ILE A 282 12.97 5.22 7.32
N ASP A 283 12.90 5.78 6.12
CA ASP A 283 13.98 5.71 5.14
C ASP A 283 14.82 6.99 5.25
N THR A 284 16.07 6.83 5.65
CA THR A 284 17.10 7.88 5.51
C THR A 284 17.95 7.51 4.31
N ASN A 285 18.52 8.49 3.60
CA ASN A 285 19.40 8.27 2.44
C ASN A 285 20.40 7.09 2.59
N ASP A 286 20.89 6.82 3.81
CA ASP A 286 21.88 5.77 4.06
C ASP A 286 21.31 4.52 4.78
N SER A 287 20.10 4.56 5.34
CA SER A 287 19.58 3.46 6.20
C SER A 287 18.08 3.53 6.47
N LYS A 288 17.43 2.35 6.45
CA LYS A 288 16.04 2.15 6.86
C LYS A 288 15.95 1.62 8.29
N TYR A 289 15.08 2.20 9.11
CA TYR A 289 14.86 1.70 10.46
C TYR A 289 13.41 1.84 10.94
N ASN A 290 13.04 0.95 11.85
CA ASN A 290 11.71 0.89 12.43
C ASN A 290 11.59 1.89 13.59
N ALA A 291 10.51 2.65 13.59
CA ALA A 291 10.21 3.59 14.66
C ALA A 291 8.70 3.67 14.96
N THR A 292 8.36 4.13 16.15
CA THR A 292 6.99 4.44 16.53
C THR A 292 6.84 5.96 16.64
N LEU A 293 5.78 6.53 16.07
CA LEU A 293 5.43 7.94 16.20
C LEU A 293 5.08 8.27 17.64
N ALA A 294 6.02 8.82 18.41
CA ALA A 294 5.86 9.05 19.84
C ALA A 294 4.99 10.28 20.14
N GLN A 295 5.19 11.36 19.38
CA GLN A 295 4.47 12.62 19.51
C GLN A 295 4.50 13.39 18.19
N ILE A 296 3.41 14.07 17.87
CA ILE A 296 3.27 14.94 16.71
C ILE A 296 3.11 16.36 17.26
N GLY A 297 4.08 17.22 17.00
CA GLY A 297 4.07 18.65 17.36
C GLY A 297 3.46 19.49 16.25
N THR A 298 3.65 20.82 16.27
CA THR A 298 3.09 21.72 15.24
C THR A 298 3.97 21.85 14.00
N SER A 299 5.27 21.59 14.11
CA SER A 299 6.24 21.71 13.01
C SER A 299 7.33 20.63 13.06
N GLU A 300 7.18 19.67 13.98
CA GLU A 300 8.13 18.60 14.21
C GLU A 300 7.40 17.35 14.70
N ILE A 301 7.97 16.19 14.41
CA ILE A 301 7.52 14.90 14.91
C ILE A 301 8.62 14.26 15.74
N TRP A 302 8.21 13.55 16.77
CA TRP A 302 9.08 12.77 17.63
C TRP A 302 8.85 11.29 17.35
N ILE A 303 9.91 10.61 16.98
CA ILE A 303 9.93 9.20 16.65
C ILE A 303 10.74 8.45 17.71
N LYS A 304 10.31 7.25 18.07
CA LYS A 304 11.03 6.38 18.99
C LYS A 304 11.51 5.16 18.22
N LYS A 305 12.82 5.00 18.06
CA LYS A 305 13.42 3.85 17.38
C LYS A 305 13.09 2.57 18.14
N THR A 306 12.66 1.52 17.44
CA THR A 306 12.23 0.27 18.10
C THR A 306 13.38 -0.50 18.74
N ASN A 307 14.60 -0.37 18.20
CA ASN A 307 15.75 -1.16 18.64
C ASN A 307 16.42 -0.57 19.89
N ASP A 308 16.52 0.76 19.96
CA ASP A 308 17.32 1.43 20.99
C ASP A 308 16.45 2.25 21.97
N SER A 309 15.14 2.34 21.73
CA SER A 309 14.18 3.19 22.48
C SER A 309 14.53 4.69 22.54
N ILE A 310 15.56 5.11 21.79
CA ILE A 310 16.01 6.48 21.64
C ILE A 310 14.93 7.27 20.91
N LYS A 311 14.62 8.47 21.43
CA LYS A 311 13.73 9.42 20.79
C LYS A 311 14.54 10.32 19.86
N SER A 312 14.16 10.36 18.60
CA SER A 312 14.73 11.26 17.60
C SER A 312 13.67 12.25 17.14
N LYS A 313 14.13 13.43 16.74
CA LYS A 313 13.27 14.54 16.31
C LYS A 313 13.44 14.76 14.82
N ILE A 314 12.34 14.78 14.09
CA ILE A 314 12.31 15.08 12.64
C ILE A 314 11.51 16.36 12.46
N THR A 315 12.07 17.33 11.75
CA THR A 315 11.35 18.57 11.43
C THR A 315 10.51 18.39 10.17
N LEU A 316 9.40 19.14 10.04
CA LEU A 316 8.56 19.10 8.85
C LEU A 316 9.34 19.46 7.58
N ASN A 317 10.33 20.35 7.71
CA ASN A 317 11.20 20.75 6.62
C ASN A 317 12.11 19.60 6.15
N ASP A 318 12.53 18.71 7.05
CA ASP A 318 13.32 17.53 6.66
C ASP A 318 12.48 16.50 5.90
N LEU A 319 11.16 16.44 6.15
CA LEU A 319 10.22 15.61 5.41
C LEU A 319 9.93 16.18 4.02
N HIS A 320 9.70 17.49 3.90
CA HIS A 320 9.53 18.16 2.61
C HIS A 320 10.76 18.06 1.71
N ASN A 321 11.96 18.16 2.31
CA ASN A 321 13.22 18.03 1.58
C ASN A 321 13.59 16.57 1.28
N GLY A 322 12.74 15.59 1.63
CA GLY A 322 12.98 14.18 1.33
C GLY A 322 14.15 13.56 2.10
N LYS A 323 14.66 14.19 3.15
CA LYS A 323 15.74 13.61 3.97
C LYS A 323 15.29 12.35 4.72
N TYR A 324 13.99 12.29 5.02
CA TYR A 324 13.34 11.16 5.63
C TYR A 324 12.08 10.83 4.84
N ALA A 325 11.89 9.56 4.49
CA ALA A 325 10.63 9.04 3.98
C ALA A 325 9.94 8.16 5.02
N LEU A 326 8.61 8.26 5.11
CA LEU A 326 7.79 7.58 6.12
C LEU A 326 6.81 6.61 5.45
N ASP A 327 6.91 5.33 5.81
CA ASP A 327 6.00 4.28 5.35
C ASP A 327 5.30 3.55 6.49
N ILE A 328 4.07 3.10 6.27
CA ILE A 328 3.29 2.35 7.26
C ILE A 328 3.75 0.89 7.27
N MET A 329 4.18 0.40 8.44
CA MET A 329 4.67 -0.98 8.57
C MET A 329 3.57 -2.04 8.37
N GLU A 330 2.30 -1.71 8.64
CA GLU A 330 1.18 -2.62 8.40
C GLU A 330 1.01 -2.95 6.91
N ASP A 331 1.19 -1.97 6.01
CA ASP A 331 1.16 -2.18 4.56
C ASP A 331 2.30 -3.13 4.14
N LEU A 332 3.52 -2.93 4.66
CA LEU A 332 4.68 -3.78 4.41
C LEU A 332 4.56 -5.20 5.01
N LYS A 333 3.89 -5.36 6.15
CA LYS A 333 3.60 -6.69 6.73
C LYS A 333 2.54 -7.44 5.94
N ILE A 334 1.55 -6.75 5.40
CA ILE A 334 0.54 -7.33 4.52
C ILE A 334 1.20 -7.75 3.20
N LEU A 335 2.05 -6.90 2.62
CA LEU A 335 2.83 -7.20 1.41
C LEU A 335 3.82 -8.35 1.63
N SER A 336 4.59 -8.37 2.73
CA SER A 336 5.55 -9.45 3.02
C SER A 336 4.89 -10.77 3.43
N ARG A 337 3.71 -10.74 4.06
CA ARG A 337 2.90 -11.96 4.27
C ARG A 337 2.35 -12.48 2.94
N ALA A 338 1.99 -11.59 2.02
CA ALA A 338 1.50 -11.97 0.69
C ALA A 338 2.61 -12.61 -0.18
N THR A 339 3.85 -12.11 -0.10
CA THR A 339 4.99 -12.68 -0.84
C THR A 339 5.46 -14.01 -0.24
N ASN A 340 5.59 -14.10 1.09
CA ASN A 340 6.06 -15.32 1.75
C ASN A 340 5.01 -16.45 1.79
N SER A 341 3.71 -16.13 1.80
CA SER A 341 2.64 -17.15 1.82
C SER A 341 2.35 -17.79 0.46
N LYS A 342 2.71 -17.14 -0.67
CA LYS A 342 2.35 -17.64 -2.01
C LYS A 342 3.47 -18.43 -2.73
N MET A 343 4.73 -18.30 -2.30
CA MET A 343 5.85 -19.08 -2.84
C MET A 343 5.73 -20.60 -2.59
N SER A 344 5.05 -21.05 -1.52
CA SER A 344 4.87 -22.50 -1.26
C SER A 344 3.57 -23.09 -1.83
N ALA A 345 2.58 -22.25 -2.14
CA ALA A 345 1.27 -22.69 -2.63
C ALA A 345 1.18 -22.72 -4.17
N GLY A 346 2.01 -21.95 -4.88
CA GLY A 346 1.99 -21.82 -6.34
C GLY A 346 2.35 -23.10 -7.11
N LEU A 347 3.20 -23.97 -6.56
CA LEU A 347 3.68 -25.16 -7.27
C LEU A 347 2.69 -26.34 -7.29
N LYS A 348 1.60 -26.31 -6.51
CA LYS A 348 0.65 -27.43 -6.41
C LYS A 348 -0.66 -27.24 -7.16
N LYS A 349 -0.92 -26.06 -7.76
CA LYS A 349 -2.25 -25.74 -8.33
C LYS A 349 -2.37 -25.89 -9.86
N LEU A 350 -1.29 -26.24 -10.57
CA LEU A 350 -1.29 -26.30 -12.05
C LEU A 350 -1.69 -27.66 -12.66
N TYR A 351 -2.18 -28.62 -11.86
CA TYR A 351 -2.84 -29.83 -12.38
C TYR A 351 -4.16 -30.12 -11.64
N SER A 352 -5.13 -29.23 -11.74
CA SER A 352 -6.54 -29.66 -11.66
C SER A 352 -7.45 -28.63 -12.33
N SER A 353 -7.88 -28.96 -13.54
CA SER A 353 -8.96 -28.28 -14.24
C SER A 353 -10.26 -28.42 -13.44
N GLN A 354 -10.87 -27.32 -12.98
CA GLN A 354 -12.32 -27.06 -13.00
C GLN A 354 -12.73 -25.85 -12.14
N SER A 355 -13.60 -25.02 -12.75
CA SER A 355 -14.53 -24.03 -12.18
C SER A 355 -13.98 -22.88 -11.33
N PHE A 356 -14.14 -21.68 -11.90
CA PHE A 356 -14.21 -20.38 -11.21
C PHE A 356 -15.18 -20.43 -10.02
N GLU A 357 -14.71 -20.05 -8.83
CA GLU A 357 -15.51 -19.44 -7.76
C GLU A 357 -14.62 -18.50 -6.91
N ASP A 358 -15.24 -17.42 -6.45
CA ASP A 358 -14.69 -16.18 -5.87
C ASP A 358 -13.70 -16.37 -4.68
N PRO A 359 -12.68 -15.49 -4.52
CA PRO A 359 -11.78 -15.54 -3.38
C PRO A 359 -12.23 -14.56 -2.27
N LEU A 360 -13.40 -14.79 -1.68
CA LEU A 360 -13.72 -14.23 -0.36
C LEU A 360 -14.28 -15.36 0.52
N SER A 361 -13.39 -16.19 1.06
CA SER A 361 -13.76 -17.21 2.06
C SER A 361 -14.09 -16.55 3.40
N SER A 362 -15.18 -15.80 3.45
CA SER A 362 -15.96 -15.69 4.68
C SER A 362 -16.67 -17.02 4.83
N TYR A 363 -16.24 -17.83 5.79
CA TYR A 363 -16.91 -19.10 6.06
C TYR A 363 -18.33 -18.79 6.55
N ASP A 364 -19.32 -19.08 5.70
CA ASP A 364 -20.74 -18.92 6.05
C ASP A 364 -21.15 -20.07 6.98
N ALA A 365 -21.06 -19.81 8.28
CA ALA A 365 -21.39 -20.72 9.36
C ALA A 365 -22.72 -20.30 10.00
N LYS A 366 -23.77 -21.12 9.92
CA LYS A 366 -25.04 -20.86 10.62
C LYS A 366 -25.61 -22.13 11.23
N ILE A 367 -26.41 -21.99 12.28
CA ILE A 367 -27.14 -23.11 12.87
C ILE A 367 -28.63 -22.86 12.72
N GLU A 368 -29.31 -23.82 12.10
CA GLU A 368 -30.75 -23.77 11.83
C GLU A 368 -31.31 -25.17 12.07
N ASP A 369 -32.44 -25.27 12.79
CA ASP A 369 -33.12 -26.53 13.08
C ASP A 369 -32.22 -27.65 13.65
N GLY A 370 -31.26 -27.28 14.50
CA GLY A 370 -30.32 -28.22 15.12
C GLY A 370 -29.29 -28.83 14.16
N LYS A 371 -29.11 -28.23 12.98
CA LYS A 371 -28.10 -28.58 11.99
C LYS A 371 -27.13 -27.42 11.79
N LEU A 372 -25.87 -27.73 11.57
CA LEU A 372 -24.84 -26.74 11.26
C LEU A 372 -24.71 -26.64 9.74
N PHE A 373 -24.87 -25.44 9.20
CA PHE A 373 -24.46 -25.11 7.85
C PHE A 373 -23.06 -24.50 7.90
N TYR A 374 -22.12 -25.06 7.17
CA TYR A 374 -20.76 -24.56 7.08
C TYR A 374 -20.20 -24.91 5.70
N ASP A 375 -19.55 -23.95 5.03
CA ASP A 375 -18.94 -24.16 3.70
C ASP A 375 -19.91 -24.81 2.69
N LYS A 376 -21.09 -24.19 2.53
CA LYS A 376 -22.19 -24.63 1.64
C LYS A 376 -22.74 -26.04 1.94
N LYS A 377 -22.45 -26.62 3.10
CA LYS A 377 -22.85 -28.00 3.46
C LYS A 377 -23.54 -28.06 4.82
N TRP A 378 -24.54 -28.93 4.91
CA TRP A 378 -25.22 -29.24 6.16
C TRP A 378 -24.55 -30.40 6.89
N PHE A 379 -24.37 -30.21 8.19
CA PHE A 379 -23.81 -31.18 9.11
C PHE A 379 -24.83 -31.51 10.20
N HIS A 380 -24.87 -32.78 10.58
CA HIS A 380 -25.80 -33.33 11.56
C HIS A 380 -25.08 -33.90 12.78
N ARG A 381 -25.79 -33.92 13.91
CA ARG A 381 -25.33 -34.58 15.13
C ARG A 381 -24.99 -36.06 14.85
N GLY A 382 -23.87 -36.52 15.40
CA GLY A 382 -23.34 -37.87 15.22
C GLY A 382 -22.47 -38.05 13.98
N GLN A 383 -22.30 -37.01 13.14
CA GLN A 383 -21.49 -37.09 11.94
C GLN A 383 -20.00 -36.97 12.23
N ASN A 384 -19.20 -37.79 11.55
CA ASN A 384 -17.74 -37.69 11.59
C ASN A 384 -17.27 -36.60 10.63
N VAL A 385 -16.43 -35.71 11.15
CA VAL A 385 -15.87 -34.55 10.47
C VAL A 385 -14.37 -34.47 10.74
N LEU A 386 -13.64 -33.96 9.76
CA LEU A 386 -12.23 -33.59 9.92
C LEU A 386 -12.19 -32.11 10.28
N ILE A 387 -11.51 -31.78 11.36
CA ILE A 387 -11.39 -30.40 11.84
C ILE A 387 -9.96 -29.96 11.63
N ASP A 388 -9.81 -28.84 10.95
CA ASP A 388 -8.54 -28.19 10.66
C ASP A 388 -8.41 -26.94 11.55
N THR A 389 -7.29 -26.87 12.26
CA THR A 389 -6.87 -25.71 13.05
C THR A 389 -5.52 -25.27 12.50
N ASN A 390 -5.18 -24.00 12.68
CA ASN A 390 -3.92 -23.41 12.16
C ASN A 390 -2.67 -24.28 12.44
N ASP A 391 -2.65 -25.03 13.53
CA ASP A 391 -1.51 -25.83 13.95
C ASP A 391 -1.68 -27.35 13.71
N SER A 392 -2.90 -27.85 13.48
CA SER A 392 -3.16 -29.31 13.45
C SER A 392 -4.52 -29.70 12.85
N LYS A 393 -4.56 -30.89 12.23
CA LYS A 393 -5.80 -31.55 11.74
C LYS A 393 -6.14 -32.75 12.60
N PHE A 394 -7.39 -32.89 13.00
CA PHE A 394 -7.83 -34.05 13.78
C PHE A 394 -9.26 -34.47 13.45
N ASN A 395 -9.53 -35.76 13.65
CA ASN A 395 -10.83 -36.37 13.43
C ASN A 395 -11.72 -36.16 14.66
N ALA A 396 -12.97 -35.79 14.43
CA ALA A 396 -13.95 -35.63 15.49
C ALA A 396 -15.36 -36.03 15.03
N THR A 397 -16.22 -36.34 15.99
CA THR A 397 -17.65 -36.56 15.77
C THR A 397 -18.44 -35.40 16.35
N LEU A 398 -19.41 -34.87 15.62
CA LEU A 398 -20.31 -33.82 16.11
C LEU A 398 -21.22 -34.37 17.22
N ALA A 399 -20.87 -34.13 18.47
CA ALA A 399 -21.56 -34.70 19.63
C ALA A 399 -22.89 -33.99 19.91
N GLN A 400 -22.94 -32.67 19.75
CA GLN A 400 -24.14 -31.85 19.96
C GLN A 400 -24.04 -30.55 19.16
N ILE A 401 -25.18 -30.07 18.68
CA ILE A 401 -25.32 -28.79 17.98
C ILE A 401 -26.27 -27.95 18.84
N GLY A 402 -25.76 -26.87 19.42
CA GLY A 402 -26.51 -25.88 20.20
C GLY A 402 -27.01 -24.74 19.33
N THR A 403 -27.48 -23.64 19.92
CA THR A 403 -28.00 -22.48 19.17
C THR A 403 -26.91 -21.56 18.63
N SER A 404 -25.75 -21.51 19.27
CA SER A 404 -24.63 -20.65 18.87
C SER A 404 -23.26 -21.33 18.95
N GLU A 405 -23.26 -22.63 19.23
CA GLU A 405 -22.07 -23.43 19.47
C GLU A 405 -22.29 -24.88 19.06
N ILE A 406 -21.19 -25.56 18.73
CA ILE A 406 -21.16 -26.99 18.48
C ILE A 406 -20.20 -27.65 19.45
N TRP A 407 -20.54 -28.87 19.85
CA TRP A 407 -19.70 -29.74 20.66
C TRP A 407 -19.19 -30.87 19.79
N ILE A 408 -17.88 -31.00 19.73
CA ILE A 408 -17.18 -32.03 18.99
C ILE A 408 -16.55 -33.03 19.97
N LYS A 409 -16.49 -34.30 19.60
CA LYS A 409 -15.80 -35.34 20.37
C LYS A 409 -14.64 -35.84 19.53
N LYS A 410 -13.40 -35.60 19.97
CA LYS A 410 -12.19 -36.06 19.26
C LYS A 410 -12.15 -37.60 19.25
N THR A 411 -11.83 -38.21 18.12
CA THR A 411 -11.84 -39.68 17.98
C THR A 411 -10.75 -40.36 18.79
N ASN A 412 -9.62 -39.69 19.00
CA ASN A 412 -8.44 -40.29 19.65
C ASN A 412 -8.56 -40.28 21.18
N ASP A 413 -9.05 -39.17 21.75
CA ASP A 413 -9.00 -38.95 23.20
C ASP A 413 -10.38 -38.99 23.85
N SER A 414 -11.46 -39.12 23.06
CA SER A 414 -12.87 -39.07 23.49
C SER A 414 -13.28 -37.80 24.26
N ILE A 415 -12.38 -36.83 24.36
CA ILE A 415 -12.59 -35.51 24.96
C ILE A 415 -13.60 -34.73 24.11
N LYS A 416 -14.54 -34.08 24.80
CA LYS A 416 -15.48 -33.15 24.18
C LYS A 416 -14.90 -31.74 24.20
N SER A 417 -14.88 -31.08 23.06
CA SER A 417 -14.44 -29.70 22.90
C SER A 417 -15.58 -28.86 22.33
N LYS A 418 -15.66 -27.61 22.78
CA LYS A 418 -16.68 -26.65 22.36
C LYS A 418 -16.09 -25.70 21.32
N ILE A 419 -16.83 -25.48 20.22
CA ILE A 419 -16.50 -24.52 19.16
C ILE A 419 -17.68 -23.57 19.01
N THR A 420 -17.41 -22.26 19.02
CA THR A 420 -18.46 -21.25 18.82
C THR A 420 -18.64 -20.93 17.33
N LEU A 421 -19.82 -20.45 16.93
CA LEU A 421 -20.06 -19.98 15.56
C LEU A 421 -19.07 -18.87 15.15
N ASN A 422 -18.67 -18.01 16.10
CA ASN A 422 -17.70 -16.96 15.86
C ASN A 422 -16.31 -17.52 15.53
N ASP A 423 -15.90 -18.62 16.17
CA ASP A 423 -14.64 -19.28 15.82
C ASP A 423 -14.66 -19.88 14.40
N LEU A 424 -15.84 -20.27 13.89
CA LEU A 424 -16.02 -20.77 12.53
C LEU A 424 -16.00 -19.66 11.48
N HIS A 425 -16.69 -18.55 11.74
CA HIS A 425 -16.67 -17.37 10.87
C HIS A 425 -15.27 -16.76 10.75
N ASN A 426 -14.52 -16.72 11.86
CA ASN A 426 -13.16 -16.19 11.89
C ASN A 426 -12.11 -17.17 11.33
N GLY A 427 -12.54 -18.34 10.85
CA GLY A 427 -11.64 -19.33 10.23
C GLY A 427 -10.65 -19.99 11.19
N LYS A 428 -10.89 -19.90 12.51
CA LYS A 428 -10.04 -20.54 13.52
C LYS A 428 -10.19 -22.06 13.51
N TYR A 429 -11.36 -22.54 13.12
CA TYR A 429 -11.62 -23.94 12.83
C TYR A 429 -12.29 -24.06 11.47
N ALA A 430 -11.81 -25.00 10.65
CA ALA A 430 -12.48 -25.40 9.41
C ALA A 430 -12.97 -26.84 9.46
N LEU A 431 -14.23 -27.06 9.06
CA LEU A 431 -14.87 -28.38 9.07
C LEU A 431 -14.93 -28.97 7.67
N TYR A 432 -14.48 -30.22 7.53
CA TYR A 432 -14.57 -30.99 6.32
C TYR A 432 -15.38 -32.28 6.54
N ARG A 433 -16.23 -32.62 5.57
CA ARG A 433 -16.92 -33.91 5.57
C ARG A 433 -15.92 -35.01 5.24
N ARG A 434 -15.92 -36.08 6.03
CA ARG A 434 -15.22 -37.30 5.65
C ARG A 434 -16.02 -37.96 4.52
N SER A 435 -15.46 -38.04 3.32
CA SER A 435 -15.89 -39.04 2.34
C SER A 435 -15.60 -40.41 2.93
N SER A 436 -16.61 -41.29 2.93
CA SER A 436 -16.46 -42.67 3.38
C SER A 436 -15.43 -43.42 2.55
#